data_AF-A0A1M6GEQ1-F1
#
_entry.id   AF-A0A1M6GEQ1-F1
#
_cell.length_a   1.000
_cell.length_b   1.000
_cell.length_c   1.000
_cell.angle_alpha   90.00
_cell.angle_beta   90.00
_cell.angle_gamma   90.00
#
_symmetry.space_group_name_H-M   'P 1'
#
loop_
_entity.id
_entity.type
_entity.pdbx_description
1 polymer ?
#
loop_
_entity_poly.entity_id
_entity_poly.type
_entity_poly.pdbx_seq_one_letter_code
_entity_poly.pdbx_strand_id
1 'polypeptide(L)' 'MYLDAYVKVPEVKGKITFRTKGNTTYVEFEYDRVYSTEKQYTDVKRKTIGKLADEDKR' A
#
# COMPACT_ATOMS: atom_id res chain seq x y z
N MET A 1 3.39 -9.07 11.93
CA MET A 1 2.21 -9.37 12.77
C MET A 1 1.25 -8.21 12.58
N TYR A 2 0.01 -8.47 12.16
CA TYR A 2 -1.02 -7.43 12.01
C TYR A 2 -1.85 -7.38 13.30
N LEU A 3 -2.48 -6.24 13.58
CA LEU A 3 -3.55 -6.19 14.56
C LEU A 3 -4.69 -7.10 14.05
N ASP A 4 -5.19 -7.98 14.90
CA ASP A 4 -6.31 -8.87 14.56
C ASP A 4 -7.64 -8.12 14.67
N ALA A 5 -7.85 -7.19 13.73
CA ALA A 5 -9.05 -6.37 13.64
C ALA A 5 -9.29 -5.94 12.19
N TYR A 6 -10.56 -5.82 11.82
CA TYR A 6 -10.94 -5.21 10.55
C TYR A 6 -10.95 -3.68 10.70
N VAL A 7 -10.23 -3.01 9.81
CA VAL A 7 -10.17 -1.56 9.75
C VAL A 7 -10.42 -1.15 8.31
N LYS A 8 -11.19 -0.06 8.13
CA LYS A 8 -11.47 0.47 6.79
C LYS A 8 -10.18 0.92 6.12
N VAL A 9 -10.01 0.59 4.83
CA VAL A 9 -8.87 1.09 4.06
C VAL A 9 -8.94 2.61 3.98
N PRO A 10 -7.86 3.36 4.31
CA PRO A 10 -7.87 4.81 4.23
C PRO A 10 -8.13 5.29 2.80
N GLU A 11 -9.03 6.25 2.62
CA GLU A 11 -9.38 6.80 1.30
C GLU A 11 -8.52 8.04 0.98
N VAL A 12 -7.21 7.84 0.83
CA VAL A 12 -6.26 8.93 0.51
C VAL A 12 -5.93 8.90 -0.98
N LYS A 13 -6.40 9.91 -1.72
CA LYS A 13 -6.25 10.00 -3.18
C LYS A 13 -4.78 9.90 -3.59
N GLY A 14 -4.47 8.93 -4.46
CA GLY A 14 -3.14 8.73 -5.03
C GLY A 14 -2.07 8.20 -4.09
N LYS A 15 -2.41 7.85 -2.84
CA LYS A 15 -1.47 7.34 -1.83
C LYS A 15 -1.64 5.86 -1.52
N ILE A 16 -2.77 5.26 -1.90
CA ILE A 16 -3.07 3.84 -1.67
C ILE A 16 -2.83 3.06 -2.95
N THR A 17 -2.17 1.92 -2.83
CA THR A 17 -1.96 0.97 -3.93
C THR A 17 -2.27 -0.44 -3.45
N PHE A 18 -2.88 -1.23 -4.32
CA PHE A 18 -3.21 -2.63 -4.04
C PHE A 18 -2.25 -3.54 -4.80
N ARG A 19 -1.61 -4.46 -4.08
CA ARG A 19 -0.68 -5.42 -4.65
C ARG A 19 -1.14 -6.84 -4.37
N THR A 20 -1.57 -7.53 -5.41
CA THR A 20 -1.95 -8.94 -5.31
C THR A 20 -0.71 -9.83 -5.42
N LYS A 21 -0.54 -10.73 -4.45
CA LYS A 21 0.48 -11.78 -4.48
C LYS A 21 -0.18 -13.11 -4.13
N GLY A 22 -0.31 -13.99 -5.12
CA GLY A 22 -1.12 -15.20 -5.00
C GLY A 22 -2.58 -14.83 -4.69
N ASN A 23 -3.14 -15.42 -3.63
CA ASN A 23 -4.53 -15.17 -3.24
C ASN A 23 -4.68 -14.01 -2.24
N THR A 24 -3.60 -13.31 -1.86
CA THR A 24 -3.67 -12.21 -0.89
C THR A 24 -3.39 -10.88 -1.56
N THR A 25 -4.30 -9.92 -1.35
CA THR A 25 -4.12 -8.54 -1.80
C THR A 25 -3.66 -7.70 -0.63
N TYR A 26 -2.47 -7.12 -0.77
CA TYR A 26 -1.86 -6.24 0.22
C TYR A 26 -2.20 -4.79 -0.09
N VAL A 27 -2.40 -4.00 0.97
CA VAL A 27 -2.62 -2.56 0.89
C VAL A 27 -1.31 -1.86 1.21
N GLU A 28 -0.76 -1.14 0.24
CA GLU A 28 0.44 -0.34 0.38
C GLU A 28 0.07 1.14 0.47
N PHE A 29 0.64 1.81 1.47
CA PHE A 29 0.54 3.26 1.63
C PHE A 29 1.85 3.93 1.22
N GLU A 30 1.73 4.94 0.38
CA GLU A 30 2.82 5.82 -0.01
C GLU A 30 2.98 6.93 1.04
N TYR A 31 4.13 6.95 1.73
CA TYR A 31 4.39 7.94 2.78
C TYR A 31 5.35 9.05 2.33
N ASP A 32 6.13 8.84 1.27
CA ASP A 32 7.17 9.79 0.86
C ASP A 32 7.53 9.63 -0.63
N ARG A 33 8.00 10.72 -1.23
CA ARG A 33 8.51 10.79 -2.60
C ARG A 33 9.78 11.63 -2.59
N VAL A 34 10.91 11.00 -2.89
CA VAL A 34 12.22 11.66 -2.87
C VAL A 34 12.79 11.64 -4.28
N TYR A 35 13.07 12.82 -4.83
CA TYR A 35 13.77 12.92 -6.10
C TYR A 35 15.25 12.55 -5.88
N SER A 36 15.73 11.54 -6.61
CA SER A 36 17.16 11.19 -6.63
C SER A 36 17.81 11.90 -7.82
N THR A 37 18.75 12.80 -7.54
CA THR A 37 19.55 13.49 -8.57
C THR A 37 20.45 12.53 -9.34
N GLU A 38 21.00 11.52 -8.69
CA GLU A 38 21.84 10.50 -9.32
C GLU A 38 21.07 9.67 -10.34
N LYS A 39 19.87 9.21 -9.96
CA LYS A 39 19.04 8.36 -10.81
C LYS A 39 18.16 9.15 -11.78
N GLN A 40 18.07 10.47 -11.58
CA GLN A 40 17.22 11.40 -12.32
C GLN A 40 15.72 11.03 -12.32
N TYR A 41 15.25 10.31 -11.30
CA TYR A 41 13.84 9.99 -11.10
C TYR A 41 13.43 10.04 -9.63
N THR A 42 12.12 10.09 -9.41
CA THR A 42 11.52 10.14 -8.08
C THR A 42 11.35 8.73 -7.52
N ASP A 43 12.06 8.42 -6.45
CA ASP A 43 11.87 7.21 -5.65
C ASP A 43 10.61 7.39 -4.79
N VAL A 44 9.62 6.53 -5.03
CA VAL A 44 8.35 6.53 -4.29
C VAL A 44 8.43 5.49 -3.17
N LYS A 45 8.39 5.95 -1.92
CA LYS A 45 8.47 5.07 -0.75
C LYS A 45 7.08 4.62 -0.33
N ARG A 46 6.90 3.29 -0.30
CA ARG A 46 5.65 2.63 0.09
C ARG A 46 5.88 1.65 1.23
N LYS A 47 4.86 1.44 2.05
CA LYS A 47 4.87 0.44 3.12
C LYS A 47 3.53 -0.29 3.16
N THR A 48 3.58 -1.60 3.39
CA THR A 48 2.36 -2.40 3.59
C THR A 48 1.74 -2.04 4.94
N ILE A 49 0.49 -1.58 4.91
CA ILE A 49 -0.28 -1.22 6.11
C ILE A 49 -1.27 -2.32 6.50
N GLY A 50 -1.58 -3.25 5.59
CA GLY A 50 -2.50 -4.34 5.86
C GLY A 50 -2.71 -5.24 4.65
N LYS A 51 -3.64 -6.18 4.82
CA LYS A 51 -4.16 -7.06 3.78
C LYS A 51 -5.67 -6.83 3.65
N LEU A 52 -6.20 -6.95 2.44
CA LEU A 52 -7.64 -6.93 2.21
C LEU A 52 -8.27 -8.19 2.79
N ALA A 53 -9.45 -8.02 3.41
CA ALA A 53 -10.31 -9.11 3.82
C ALA A 53 -10.77 -9.89 2.58
N ASP A 54 -11.07 -11.18 2.74
CA ASP A 54 -11.55 -12.02 1.63
C ASP A 54 -12.87 -11.52 1.04
N GLU A 55 -13.74 -10.95 1.88
CA GLU A 55 -15.03 -10.37 1.48
C GLU A 55 -14.89 -9.10 0.61
N ASP A 56 -13.78 -8.38 0.77
CA ASP A 56 -13.48 -7.15 0.01
C ASP A 56 -12.66 -7.42 -1.26
N LYS A 57 -12.31 -8.68 -1.54
CA LYS A 57 -11.63 -9.07 -2.79
C LYS A 57 -12.67 -9.10 -3.92
N ARG A 58 -12.40 -8.37 -5.00
CA ARG A 58 -13.18 -8.42 -6.25
C ARG A 58 -12.87 -9.67 -7.07
#